data_AF-A0A1Y4IM26-F1
#
_entry.id   AF-A0A1Y4IM26-F1
#
_cell.length_a   1.000
_cell.length_b   1.000
_cell.length_c   1.000
_cell.angle_alpha   90.00
_cell.angle_beta   90.00
_cell.angle_gamma   90.00
#
_symmetry.space_group_name_H-M   'P 1'
#
loop_
_entity.id
_entity.type
_entity.pdbx_description
1 polymer ?
#
loop_
_entity_poly.entity_id
_entity_poly.type
_entity_poly.pdbx_seq_one_letter_code
_entity_poly.pdbx_strand_id
1 'polypeptide(L)' 'MERRPLTFQEHQNLACRIRSELQRQCLSIADLADMTGYSKRSIYRLLDPIQTVSWDLTYEVFRVLEMEDL' A
#
# COMPACT_ATOMS: atom_id res chain seq x y z
N MET A 1 -10.67 -13.24 2.29
CA MET A 1 -10.63 -12.07 3.18
C MET A 1 -11.97 -11.36 3.11
N GLU A 2 -12.63 -11.17 4.24
CA GLU A 2 -13.86 -10.37 4.31
C GLU A 2 -13.52 -8.90 4.01
N ARG A 3 -14.25 -8.27 3.09
CA ARG A 3 -14.07 -6.85 2.70
C ARG A 3 -14.64 -5.89 3.75
N ARG A 4 -14.27 -6.08 5.02
CA ARG A 4 -14.62 -5.15 6.09
C ARG A 4 -13.71 -3.91 6.01
N PRO A 5 -14.21 -2.71 6.35
CA PRO A 5 -13.36 -1.53 6.43
C PRO A 5 -12.23 -1.77 7.44
N LEU A 6 -11.01 -1.33 7.08
CA LEU A 6 -9.88 -1.33 8.00
C LEU A 6 -10.13 -0.31 9.12
N THR A 7 -9.79 -0.69 10.34
CA THR A 7 -9.64 0.27 11.44
C THR A 7 -8.43 1.17 11.19
N PHE A 8 -8.41 2.32 11.85
CA PHE A 8 -7.28 3.25 11.78
C PHE A 8 -5.93 2.58 12.13
N GLN A 9 -5.92 1.70 13.14
CA GLN A 9 -4.73 0.95 13.53
C GLN A 9 -4.30 -0.07 12.47
N GLU A 10 -5.25 -0.81 11.89
CA GLU A 10 -4.94 -1.76 10.81
C GLU A 10 -4.39 -1.04 9.57
N HIS A 11 -4.92 0.15 9.25
CA HIS A 11 -4.38 0.99 8.18
C HIS A 11 -2.98 1.49 8.50
N GLN A 12 -2.72 1.99 9.72
CA GLN A 12 -1.36 2.38 10.12
C GLN A 12 -0.37 1.22 9.99
N ASN A 13 -0.77 0.00 10.39
CA ASN A 13 0.04 -1.20 10.24
C ASN A 13 0.30 -1.52 8.75
N LEU A 14 -0.74 -1.45 7.91
CA LEU A 14 -0.62 -1.63 6.45
C LEU A 14 0.37 -0.64 5.83
N ALA A 15 0.21 0.66 6.13
CA ALA A 15 1.08 1.70 5.62
C ALA A 15 2.54 1.53 6.11
N CYS A 16 2.72 1.09 7.36
CA CYS A 16 4.03 0.79 7.92
C CYS A 16 4.71 -0.38 7.21
N ARG A 17 3.96 -1.47 6.93
CA ARG A 17 4.46 -2.64 6.18
C ARG A 17 4.91 -2.23 4.78
N ILE A 18 4.08 -1.50 4.03
CA ILE A 18 4.42 -1.05 2.67
C ILE A 18 5.68 -0.16 2.69
N ARG A 19 5.78 0.80 3.62
CA ARG A 19 6.96 1.67 3.71
C ARG A 19 8.24 0.91 4.06
N SER A 20 8.14 -0.04 4.97
CA SER A 20 9.28 -0.90 5.37
C SER A 20 9.76 -1.74 4.20
N GLU A 21 8.83 -2.25 3.41
CA GLU A 21 9.13 -3.06 2.24
C GLU A 21 9.79 -2.25 1.12
N LEU A 22 9.27 -1.04 0.84
CA LEU A 22 9.92 -0.10 -0.09
C LEU A 22 11.35 0.22 0.34
N GLN A 23 11.56 0.48 1.63
CA GLN A 23 12.90 0.73 2.16
C GLN A 23 13.81 -0.50 2.02
N ARG A 24 13.30 -1.71 2.27
CA ARG A 24 14.05 -2.96 2.13
C ARG A 24 14.51 -3.21 0.69
N GLN A 25 13.66 -2.87 -0.28
CA GLN A 25 13.94 -3.04 -1.71
C GLN A 25 14.64 -1.82 -2.34
N CYS A 26 14.97 -0.79 -1.55
CA CYS A 26 15.51 0.48 -2.03
C CYS A 26 14.64 1.18 -3.10
N LEU A 27 13.32 1.03 -3.01
CA LEU A 27 12.35 1.62 -3.92
C LEU A 27 11.75 2.90 -3.34
N SER A 28 11.44 3.85 -4.21
CA SER A 28 10.69 5.05 -3.86
C SER A 28 9.19 4.87 -4.12
N ILE A 29 8.39 5.81 -3.61
CA ILE A 29 6.96 5.90 -3.94
C ILE A 29 6.73 6.15 -5.44
N ALA A 30 7.70 6.78 -6.13
CA ALA A 30 7.63 6.96 -7.56
C ALA A 30 7.75 5.63 -8.29
N ASP A 31 8.72 4.81 -7.89
CA ASP A 31 8.94 3.48 -8.49
C ASP A 31 7.72 2.58 -8.26
N LEU A 32 7.14 2.61 -7.05
CA LEU A 32 5.91 1.86 -6.76
C LEU A 32 4.72 2.33 -7.61
N ALA A 33 4.57 3.64 -7.80
CA ALA A 33 3.54 4.19 -8.67
C ALA A 33 3.71 3.68 -10.11
N ASP A 34 4.94 3.68 -10.62
CA ASP A 34 5.26 3.22 -11.97
C ASP A 34 5.06 1.70 -12.12
N MET A 35 5.46 0.89 -11.12
CA MET A 35 5.27 -0.57 -11.11
C MET A 35 3.79 -0.99 -11.05
N THR A 36 2.98 -0.26 -10.29
CA THR A 36 1.54 -0.53 -10.15
C THR A 36 0.70 0.09 -11.27
N GLY A 37 1.24 1.05 -12.02
CA GLY A 37 0.51 1.84 -13.02
C GLY A 37 -0.43 2.90 -12.42
N TYR A 38 -0.39 3.14 -11.11
CA TYR A 38 -1.21 4.14 -10.43
C TYR A 38 -0.46 5.47 -10.25
N SER A 39 -1.19 6.56 -10.04
CA SER A 39 -0.56 7.85 -9.73
C SER A 39 0.12 7.84 -8.35
N LYS A 40 1.21 8.60 -8.19
CA LYS A 40 1.85 8.84 -6.88
C LYS A 40 0.85 9.30 -5.82
N ARG A 41 -0.15 10.11 -6.21
CA ARG A 41 -1.23 10.58 -5.31
C ARG A 41 -2.07 9.44 -4.77
N SER A 42 -2.35 8.42 -5.59
CA SER A 42 -3.08 7.22 -5.17
C SER A 42 -2.26 6.43 -4.15
N ILE A 43 -0.95 6.29 -4.37
CA ILE A 43 -0.05 5.63 -3.40
C ILE A 43 0.00 6.42 -2.08
N TYR A 44 0.13 7.76 -2.12
CA TYR A 44 0.11 8.58 -0.90
C TYR A 44 -1.20 8.46 -0.14
N ARG A 45 -2.34 8.39 -0.83
CA ARG A 45 -3.65 8.15 -0.20
C ARG A 45 -3.73 6.78 0.44
N LEU A 46 -3.20 5.74 -0.21
CA LEU A 46 -3.12 4.40 0.39
C LEU A 46 -2.30 4.42 1.70
N LEU A 47 -1.26 5.24 1.78
CA LEU A 47 -0.39 5.33 2.95
C LEU A 47 -0.87 6.32 4.02
N ASP A 48 -2.01 6.98 3.81
CA ASP A 48 -2.61 7.93 4.74
C ASP A 48 -3.76 7.26 5.51
N PRO A 49 -3.62 7.02 6.83
CA PRO A 49 -4.59 6.28 7.62
C PRO A 49 -5.94 7.01 7.82
N ILE A 50 -6.05 8.27 7.39
CA ILE A 50 -7.29 9.05 7.44
C ILE A 50 -8.13 8.80 6.17
N GLN A 51 -7.52 8.33 5.08
CA GLN A 51 -8.19 8.13 3.80
C GLN A 51 -8.82 6.73 3.70
N THR A 52 -9.85 6.61 2.87
CA THR A 52 -10.41 5.30 2.54
C THR A 52 -9.43 4.51 1.68
N VAL A 53 -9.17 3.26 2.07
CA VAL A 53 -8.32 2.33 1.33
C VAL A 53 -9.05 1.79 0.10
N SER A 54 -8.38 1.86 -1.05
CA SER A 54 -8.78 1.09 -2.24
C SER A 54 -8.15 -0.29 -2.15
N TRP A 55 -8.97 -1.31 -1.92
CA TRP A 55 -8.49 -2.69 -1.82
C TRP A 55 -7.81 -3.16 -3.11
N ASP A 56 -8.30 -2.77 -4.28
CA ASP A 56 -7.68 -3.12 -5.56
C ASP A 56 -6.25 -2.56 -5.66
N LEU A 57 -6.05 -1.30 -5.21
CA LEU A 57 -4.73 -0.71 -5.13
C LEU A 57 -3.85 -1.41 -4.10
N THR A 58 -4.39 -1.77 -2.93
CA THR A 58 -3.65 -2.51 -1.90
C THR A 58 -3.17 -3.87 -2.42
N TYR A 59 -4.04 -4.62 -3.11
CA TYR A 59 -3.67 -5.90 -3.70
C TYR A 59 -2.57 -5.74 -4.75
N GLU A 60 -2.65 -4.72 -5.62
CA GLU A 60 -1.58 -4.51 -6.59
C GLU A 60 -0.28 -4.07 -5.99
N VAL A 61 -0.29 -3.22 -4.95
CA VAL A 61 0.93 -2.87 -4.22
C VAL A 61 1.57 -4.11 -3.61
N PHE A 62 0.78 -4.99 -2.98
CA PHE A 62 1.30 -6.23 -2.40
C PHE A 62 1.84 -7.17 -3.47
N ARG A 63 1.16 -7.27 -4.62
CA ARG A 63 1.58 -8.11 -5.74
C ARG A 63 2.92 -7.65 -6.30
N VAL A 64 3.10 -6.34 -6.57
CA VAL A 64 4.35 -5.84 -7.18
C VAL A 64 5.52 -5.80 -6.19
N LEU A 65 5.23 -5.69 -4.89
CA LEU A 65 6.26 -5.77 -3.85
C LEU A 65 6.55 -7.22 -3.42
N GLU A 66 5.89 -8.21 -4.03
CA GLU A 66 6.03 -9.63 -3.71
C GLU A 66 5.86 -9.93 -2.21
N MET A 67 4.93 -9.21 -1.55
CA MET A 67 4.68 -9.34 -0.12
C MET A 67 3.83 -10.57 0.16
N GLU A 68 4.33 -11.51 0.97
CA GLU A 68 3.54 -12.62 1.50
C GLU A 68 2.48 -12.11 2.50
N ASP A 69 1.24 -12.59 2.30
CA ASP A 69 0.02 -12.30 3.07
C ASP A 69 -0.43 -10.82 3.14
N LEU A 70 -1.66 -10.57 2.67
CA LEU A 70 -2.36 -9.30 2.86
C LEU A 70 -3.05 -9.25 4.24
#